data_AF-A0A6P7GTL8-F1
#
_entry.id   AF-A0A6P7GTL8-F1
#
_cell.length_a   1.000
_cell.length_b   1.000
_cell.length_c   1.000
_cell.angle_alpha   90.00
_cell.angle_beta   90.00
_cell.angle_gamma   90.00
#
_symmetry.space_group_name_H-M   'P 1'
#
loop_
_entity.id
_entity.type
_entity.pdbx_description
1 polymer ?
#
loop_
_entity_poly.entity_id
_entity_poly.type
_entity_poly.pdbx_seq_one_letter_code
_entity_poly.pdbx_strand_id
1 'polypeptide(L)'
;MNEEPFLTKAADSFITGYKDRLYDIAKTFMPDNIPQQMGVLAPKLGQTPYRITINNGKDDIDHLGIVEKFNGETELNYFAGGQCNR
;
A
#
# COMPACT_ATOMS: atom_id res chain seq x y z
N MET A 1 -2.93 -30.03 7.86
CA MET A 1 -2.59 -28.60 7.89
C MET A 1 -2.99 -28.10 9.27
N ASN A 2 -2.07 -27.51 10.02
CA ASN A 2 -2.38 -26.89 11.32
C ASN A 2 -2.31 -25.37 11.14
N GLU A 3 -3.13 -24.86 10.24
CA GLU A 3 -3.36 -23.43 10.08
C GLU A 3 -4.55 -23.05 10.96
N GLU A 4 -4.41 -21.97 11.72
CA GLU A 4 -5.45 -21.48 12.63
C GLU A 4 -5.93 -20.08 12.19
N PRO A 5 -7.23 -19.75 12.35
CA PRO A 5 -7.74 -18.43 12.01
C PRO A 5 -7.11 -17.28 12.81
N PHE A 6 -6.54 -17.59 13.98
CA PHE A 6 -5.92 -16.62 14.87
C PHE A 6 -4.49 -17.05 15.16
N LEU A 7 -3.54 -16.13 14.97
CA LEU A 7 -2.12 -16.37 15.18
C LEU A 7 -1.61 -15.45 16.29
N THR A 8 -0.80 -15.99 17.20
CA THR A 8 -0.04 -15.17 18.17
C THR A 8 1.32 -14.83 17.56
N LYS A 9 1.61 -13.54 17.36
CA LYS A 9 2.88 -13.02 16.82
C LYS A 9 3.40 -11.88 17.69
N ALA A 10 4.72 -11.70 17.70
CA ALA A 10 5.33 -10.53 18.31
C ALA A 10 4.92 -9.26 17.55
N ALA A 11 4.73 -8.15 18.28
CA ALA A 11 4.21 -6.91 17.71
C ALA A 11 5.10 -6.34 16.59
N ASP A 12 6.42 -6.40 16.76
CA ASP A 12 7.42 -5.99 15.78
C ASP A 12 7.31 -6.82 14.48
N SER A 13 7.17 -8.14 14.61
CA SER A 13 7.05 -9.06 13.48
C SER A 13 5.71 -8.90 12.77
N PHE A 14 4.62 -8.65 13.50
CA PHE A 14 3.31 -8.37 12.92
C PHE A 14 3.30 -7.08 12.08
N ILE A 15 4.03 -6.05 12.52
CA ILE A 15 4.15 -4.77 11.81
C ILE A 15 5.11 -4.90 10.62
N THR A 16 6.32 -5.39 10.87
CA THR A 16 7.44 -5.29 9.92
C THR A 16 7.56 -6.49 8.99
N GLY A 17 7.09 -7.67 9.40
CA GLY A 17 7.11 -8.86 8.57
C GLY A 17 7.31 -10.16 9.35
N TYR A 18 6.55 -11.19 8.99
CA TYR A 18 6.78 -12.57 9.39
C TYR A 18 6.62 -13.50 8.18
N LYS A 19 7.24 -14.69 8.27
CA LYS A 19 7.03 -15.77 7.31
C LYS A 19 5.83 -16.60 7.72
N ASP A 20 5.00 -16.90 6.73
CA ASP A 20 3.81 -17.72 6.88
C ASP A 20 3.88 -18.93 5.95
N ARG A 21 3.40 -20.08 6.40
CA ARG A 21 3.48 -21.31 5.60
C ARG A 21 2.50 -21.29 4.43
N LEU A 22 1.36 -20.61 4.55
CA LEU A 22 0.45 -20.36 3.42
C LEU A 22 1.12 -19.47 2.38
N TYR A 23 1.90 -18.48 2.83
CA TYR A 23 2.70 -17.66 1.93
C TYR A 23 3.72 -18.51 1.13
N ASP A 24 4.47 -19.39 1.80
CA ASP A 24 5.46 -20.25 1.14
C ASP A 24 4.83 -21.18 0.09
N ILE A 25 3.64 -21.72 0.40
CA ILE A 25 2.86 -22.53 -0.56
C ILE A 25 2.44 -21.66 -1.74
N ALA A 26 1.85 -20.49 -1.48
CA ALA A 26 1.33 -19.63 -2.54
C ALA A 26 2.43 -19.14 -3.48
N LYS A 27 3.64 -18.86 -2.96
CA LYS A 27 4.81 -18.47 -3.75
C LYS A 27 5.24 -19.55 -4.74
N THR A 28 5.03 -20.83 -4.41
CA THR A 28 5.33 -21.95 -5.30
C THR A 28 4.45 -21.93 -6.56
N PHE A 29 3.23 -21.38 -6.46
CA PHE A 29 2.27 -21.32 -7.56
C PHE A 29 2.23 -19.95 -8.25
N MET A 30 2.52 -18.86 -7.54
CA MET A 30 2.47 -17.47 -8.04
C MET A 30 3.67 -16.66 -7.55
N PRO A 31 4.88 -16.87 -8.10
CA PRO A 31 6.10 -16.28 -7.55
C PRO A 31 6.18 -14.75 -7.66
N ASP A 32 5.56 -14.16 -8.68
CA ASP A 32 5.72 -12.73 -9.01
C ASP A 32 4.70 -11.80 -8.32
N ASN A 33 3.61 -12.36 -7.77
CA ASN A 33 2.46 -11.58 -7.30
C ASN A 33 2.29 -11.57 -5.78
N ILE A 34 3.23 -12.15 -5.01
CA ILE A 34 3.06 -12.30 -3.56
C ILE A 34 4.17 -11.56 -2.80
N PRO A 35 3.81 -10.63 -1.88
CA PRO A 35 4.76 -9.90 -1.05
C PRO A 35 5.72 -10.84 -0.29
N GLN A 36 7.00 -10.50 -0.17
CA GLN A 36 8.01 -11.40 0.41
C GLN A 36 7.73 -11.85 1.86
N GLN A 37 6.93 -11.08 2.60
CA GLN A 37 6.58 -11.30 3.99
C GLN A 37 5.14 -10.83 4.24
N MET A 38 4.48 -11.45 5.22
CA MET A 38 3.21 -10.96 5.73
C MET A 38 3.46 -9.97 6.85
N GLY A 39 2.74 -8.84 6.84
CA GLY A 39 2.83 -7.83 7.87
C GLY A 39 2.12 -6.57 7.44
N VAL A 40 1.69 -5.75 8.40
CA VAL A 40 0.88 -4.55 8.12
C VAL A 40 1.62 -3.56 7.23
N LEU A 41 2.92 -3.37 7.49
CA LEU A 41 3.77 -2.43 6.77
C LEU A 41 4.91 -3.08 6.00
N ALA A 42 5.02 -4.41 6.03
CA ALA A 42 6.10 -5.15 5.36
C ALA A 42 6.32 -4.74 3.88
N PRO A 43 5.26 -4.55 3.05
CA PRO A 43 5.44 -4.13 1.65
C PRO A 43 5.91 -2.68 1.47
N LYS A 44 5.81 -1.85 2.52
CA LYS A 44 6.07 -0.39 2.48
C LYS A 44 7.39 0.01 3.13
N LEU A 45 8.11 -0.93 3.75
CA LEU A 45 9.37 -0.63 4.42
C LEU A 45 10.41 -0.12 3.41
N GLY A 46 10.90 1.10 3.63
CA GLY A 46 11.96 1.71 2.84
C GLY A 46 11.56 2.17 1.43
N GLN A 47 10.28 2.14 1.07
CA GLN A 47 9.82 2.54 -0.26
C GLN A 47 8.80 3.67 -0.20
N THR A 48 9.00 4.69 -1.06
CA THR A 48 7.96 5.67 -1.38
C THR A 48 7.71 5.62 -2.89
N PRO A 49 6.92 4.65 -3.38
CA PRO A 49 6.72 4.47 -4.82
C PRO A 49 5.81 5.55 -5.43
N TYR A 50 5.21 6.38 -4.59
CA TYR A 50 4.19 7.34 -4.99
C TYR A 50 4.81 8.64 -5.47
N ARG A 51 4.26 9.20 -6.55
CA ARG A 51 4.57 10.55 -7.04
C ARG A 51 3.38 11.46 -6.77
N ILE A 52 3.60 12.50 -5.98
CA ILE A 52 2.58 13.49 -5.63
C ILE A 52 2.95 14.80 -6.32
N THR A 53 2.05 15.35 -7.12
CA THR A 53 2.17 16.71 -7.67
C THR A 53 1.37 17.65 -6.78
N ILE A 54 2.04 18.67 -6.26
CA ILE A 54 1.47 19.63 -5.30
C ILE A 54 1.56 21.02 -5.93
N ASN A 55 0.45 21.76 -5.87
CA ASN A 55 0.40 23.14 -6.34
C ASN A 55 1.25 24.04 -5.44
N ASN A 56 2.09 24.88 -6.06
CA ASN A 56 3.06 25.72 -5.35
C ASN A 56 2.54 27.14 -5.04
N GLY A 57 1.28 27.43 -5.33
CA GLY A 57 0.62 28.71 -5.04
C GLY A 57 1.13 29.90 -5.87
N LYS A 58 1.94 29.68 -6.91
CA LYS A 58 2.56 30.77 -7.69
C LYS A 58 1.52 31.63 -8.42
N ASP A 59 0.51 30.99 -9.00
CA ASP A 59 -0.51 31.68 -9.80
C ASP A 59 -1.72 32.09 -8.94
N ASP A 60 -2.01 31.33 -7.89
CA ASP A 60 -3.03 31.62 -6.88
C ASP A 60 -2.65 30.98 -5.54
N ILE A 61 -2.50 31.81 -4.50
CA ILE A 61 -2.07 31.36 -3.17
C ILE A 61 -3.11 30.47 -2.48
N ASP A 62 -4.39 30.59 -2.84
CA ASP A 62 -5.47 29.77 -2.26
C ASP A 62 -5.35 28.29 -2.63
N HIS A 63 -4.55 27.97 -3.65
CA HIS A 63 -4.27 26.61 -4.10
C HIS A 63 -2.96 26.04 -3.53
N LEU A 64 -2.22 26.78 -2.70
CA LEU A 64 -0.94 26.31 -2.15
C LEU A 64 -1.12 25.00 -1.36
N GLY A 65 -0.32 23.98 -1.69
CA GLY A 65 -0.30 22.71 -0.97
C GLY A 65 -1.41 21.73 -1.38
N ILE A 66 -2.30 22.13 -2.29
CA ILE A 66 -3.33 21.24 -2.84
C ILE A 66 -2.67 20.20 -3.75
N VAL A 67 -3.06 18.93 -3.58
CA VAL A 67 -2.62 17.83 -4.44
C VAL A 67 -3.35 17.94 -5.77
N GLU A 68 -2.59 18.08 -6.85
CA GLU A 68 -3.13 18.16 -8.21
C GLU A 68 -3.19 16.79 -8.87
N LYS A 69 -2.17 15.95 -8.60
CA LYS A 69 -2.07 14.61 -9.16
C LYS A 69 -1.46 13.63 -8.17
N PHE A 70 -2.00 12.43 -8.15
CA PHE A 70 -1.44 11.28 -7.45
C PHE A 70 -1.07 10.22 -8.48
N ASN A 71 0.23 9.89 -8.57
CA ASN A 71 0.80 9.02 -9.61
C ASN A 71 0.49 9.46 -11.05
N GLY A 72 0.28 10.76 -11.27
CA GLY A 72 -0.06 11.33 -12.58
C GLY A 72 -1.55 11.43 -12.87
N GLU A 73 -2.39 10.82 -12.04
CA GLU A 73 -3.84 10.84 -12.18
C GLU A 73 -4.47 11.97 -11.35
N THR A 74 -5.53 12.59 -11.88
CA THR A 74 -6.32 13.64 -11.18
C THR A 74 -7.49 13.07 -10.40
N GLU A 75 -7.77 11.77 -10.55
CA GLU A 75 -8.79 11.03 -9.83
C GLU A 75 -8.31 9.60 -9.55
N LEU A 76 -8.78 9.03 -8.45
CA LEU A 76 -8.53 7.64 -8.09
C LEU A 76 -9.41 6.71 -8.93
N ASN A 77 -9.12 5.41 -8.91
CA ASN A 77 -9.93 4.39 -9.59
C ASN A 77 -10.32 3.24 -8.64
N TYR A 78 -10.33 3.52 -7.34
CA TYR A 78 -10.59 2.52 -6.31
C TYR A 78 -12.08 2.36 -5.98
N PHE A 79 -12.87 3.43 -6.18
CA PHE A 79 -14.26 3.48 -5.78
C PHE A 79 -15.19 3.44 -6.99
N ALA A 80 -16.38 2.84 -6.81
CA ALA A 80 -17.36 2.71 -7.89
C ALA A 80 -18.01 4.05 -8.29
N GLY A 81 -18.09 5.01 -7.36
CA GLY A 81 -18.68 6.33 -7.61
C GLY A 81 -17.60 7.37 -7.93
N GLY A 82 -17.78 8.11 -9.03
CA GLY A 82 -16.81 9.12 -9.47
C GLY A 82 -16.51 10.22 -8.43
N GLN A 83 -17.46 10.56 -7.55
CA GLN A 83 -17.21 11.53 -6.48
C GLN A 83 -16.22 11.01 -5.43
N CYS A 84 -16.28 9.72 -5.09
CA CYS A 84 -15.37 9.13 -4.09
C CYS A 84 -13.93 8.98 -4.60
N ASN A 85 -13.74 9.14 -5.91
CA ASN A 85 -12.44 9.11 -6.56
C ASN A 85 -11.79 10.49 -6.68
N ARG A 86 -12.48 11.57 -6.32
CA ARG A 86 -11.93 12.94 -6.38
C ARG A 86 -11.16 13.31 -5.14
#